data_AF-A0A6N6JNW1-F1
#
_entry.id   AF-A0A6N6JNW1-F1
#
_cell.length_a   1.000
_cell.length_b   1.000
_cell.length_c   1.000
_cell.angle_alpha   90.00
_cell.angle_beta   90.00
_cell.angle_gamma   90.00
#
_symmetry.space_group_name_H-M   'P 1'
#
loop_
_entity.id
_entity.type
_entity.pdbx_description
1 polymer ?
#
loop_
_entity_poly.entity_id
_entity_poly.type
_entity_poly.pdbx_seq_one_letter_code
_entity_poly.pdbx_strand_id
1 'polypeptide(L)'
;MLVASKNGVRVDARNAIRGEEHRCPACNAEVVLKRGRRVIAHFAHKPPVDCSWGKGETYAHRHSKALVADALKERGLNAEVEFVVETLMGDRRADVMTWHPDTGQAIAIELQHSTIDLDNLEARARAYASAGIAQFWIGFLTKNAKNKALPDGKNRWKIEQYSSQPFENWISGFNMGKGFWMYDPFEGCFWNCEFSDHHTWVVETTRCDEYGEEHYHGGYWRKSKRWKELTMSGPYDITNLKVKLFTRSKAFGTSRYWWPAGRGATFS
;
A
#
# COMPACT_ATOMS: atom_id res chain seq x y z
N MET A 1 -15.06 -4.35 -6.18
CA MET A 1 -15.36 -5.10 -4.95
C MET A 1 -15.39 -6.60 -5.24
N LEU A 2 -14.67 -7.39 -4.44
CA LEU A 2 -14.58 -8.84 -4.45
C LEU A 2 -15.64 -9.51 -3.57
N VAL A 3 -16.35 -8.74 -2.73
CA VAL A 3 -17.38 -9.27 -1.83
C VAL A 3 -18.69 -8.52 -1.99
N ALA A 4 -19.81 -9.23 -1.84
CA ALA A 4 -21.15 -8.67 -1.68
C ALA A 4 -21.91 -9.35 -0.54
N SER A 5 -23.15 -8.92 -0.29
CA SER A 5 -24.09 -9.57 0.61
C SER A 5 -25.25 -10.18 -0.18
N LYS A 6 -25.72 -11.36 0.23
CA LYS A 6 -26.95 -12.00 -0.24
C LYS A 6 -27.73 -12.44 0.99
N ASN A 7 -28.95 -11.93 1.16
CA ASN A 7 -29.80 -12.20 2.33
C ASN A 7 -29.08 -11.97 3.68
N GLY A 8 -28.24 -10.93 3.76
CA GLY A 8 -27.43 -10.63 4.95
C GLY A 8 -26.15 -11.48 5.08
N VAL A 9 -25.97 -12.50 4.25
CA VAL A 9 -24.79 -13.38 4.26
C VAL A 9 -23.72 -12.84 3.30
N ARG A 10 -22.48 -12.83 3.76
CA ARG A 10 -21.31 -12.42 2.98
C ARG A 10 -21.01 -13.43 1.85
N VAL A 11 -20.77 -12.94 0.64
CA VAL A 11 -20.50 -13.75 -0.56
C VAL A 11 -19.22 -13.26 -1.26
N ASP A 12 -18.23 -14.15 -1.38
CA ASP A 12 -17.04 -13.93 -2.24
C ASP A 12 -17.46 -14.05 -3.71
N ALA A 13 -17.03 -13.11 -4.55
CA ALA A 13 -17.37 -13.05 -5.96
C ALA A 13 -16.97 -14.32 -6.74
N ARG A 14 -15.93 -15.05 -6.30
CA ARG A 14 -15.51 -16.33 -6.89
C ARG A 14 -16.57 -17.43 -6.72
N ASN A 15 -17.30 -17.39 -5.63
CA ASN A 15 -18.33 -18.37 -5.27
C ASN A 15 -19.74 -17.91 -5.67
N ALA A 16 -19.88 -16.67 -6.13
CA ALA A 16 -21.17 -16.09 -6.49
C ALA A 16 -21.75 -16.68 -7.79
N ILE A 17 -23.07 -16.83 -7.81
CA ILE A 17 -23.81 -17.38 -8.94
C ILE A 17 -24.39 -16.22 -9.77
N ARG A 18 -24.29 -16.33 -11.11
CA ARG A 18 -24.87 -15.33 -12.02
C ARG A 18 -26.39 -15.37 -11.95
N GLY A 19 -27.02 -14.20 -12.00
CA GLY A 19 -28.48 -14.05 -11.98
C GLY A 19 -29.08 -13.94 -10.58
N GLU A 20 -28.30 -14.21 -9.53
CA GLU A 20 -28.75 -13.97 -8.16
C GLU A 20 -28.60 -12.51 -7.75
N GLU A 21 -29.50 -12.05 -6.90
CA GLU A 21 -29.44 -10.72 -6.31
C GLU A 21 -28.34 -10.63 -5.26
N HIS A 22 -27.46 -9.63 -5.44
CA HIS A 22 -26.39 -9.31 -4.53
C HIS A 22 -26.45 -7.82 -4.19
N ARG A 23 -26.07 -7.48 -2.95
CA ARG A 23 -26.09 -6.11 -2.44
C ARG A 23 -24.72 -5.67 -1.94
N CYS A 24 -24.40 -4.40 -2.11
CA CYS A 24 -23.20 -3.81 -1.56
C CYS A 24 -23.27 -3.81 -0.03
N PRO A 25 -22.26 -4.33 0.70
CA PRO A 25 -22.27 -4.32 2.16
C PRO A 25 -22.27 -2.91 2.79
N ALA A 26 -21.82 -1.89 2.05
CA ALA A 26 -21.72 -0.53 2.55
C ALA A 26 -23.00 0.30 2.37
N CYS A 27 -23.61 0.27 1.17
CA CYS A 27 -24.77 1.10 0.85
C CYS A 27 -26.06 0.30 0.62
N ASN A 28 -26.00 -1.03 0.68
CA ASN A 28 -27.11 -1.96 0.42
C ASN A 28 -27.73 -1.88 -1.00
N ALA A 29 -27.13 -1.12 -1.91
CA ALA A 29 -27.54 -1.05 -3.31
C ALA A 29 -27.26 -2.36 -4.04
N GLU A 30 -28.08 -2.69 -5.04
CA GLU A 30 -27.89 -3.87 -5.88
C GLU A 30 -26.58 -3.77 -6.68
N VAL A 31 -25.82 -4.88 -6.73
CA VAL A 31 -24.57 -4.98 -7.47
C VAL A 31 -24.60 -6.16 -8.43
N VAL A 32 -23.93 -6.00 -9.58
CA VAL A 32 -23.90 -7.01 -10.64
C VAL A 32 -22.63 -7.81 -10.58
N LEU A 33 -22.75 -9.14 -10.54
CA LEU A 33 -21.61 -10.04 -10.67
C LEU A 33 -21.03 -9.97 -12.09
N LYS A 34 -19.77 -9.54 -12.18
CA LYS A 34 -18.95 -9.56 -13.40
C LYS A 34 -17.93 -10.69 -13.27
N ARG A 35 -17.96 -11.66 -14.19
CA ARG A 35 -16.97 -12.75 -14.26
C ARG A 35 -16.83 -13.23 -15.70
N GLY A 36 -15.65 -13.66 -16.11
CA GLY A 36 -15.42 -14.19 -17.46
C GLY A 36 -13.97 -14.59 -17.70
N ARG A 37 -13.66 -15.08 -18.91
CA ARG A 37 -12.34 -15.65 -19.24
C ARG A 37 -11.15 -14.70 -19.04
N ARG A 38 -11.37 -13.38 -19.18
CA ARG A 38 -10.38 -12.32 -18.97
C ARG A 38 -10.74 -11.37 -17.83
N VAL A 39 -11.77 -11.70 -17.04
CA VAL A 39 -12.34 -10.82 -16.03
C VAL A 39 -12.41 -11.57 -14.72
N ILE A 40 -11.57 -11.15 -13.76
CA ILE A 40 -11.65 -11.62 -12.38
C ILE A 40 -13.08 -11.45 -11.87
N ALA A 41 -13.60 -12.45 -11.16
CA ALA A 41 -14.93 -12.36 -10.58
C ALA A 41 -14.97 -11.18 -9.58
N HIS A 42 -15.88 -10.24 -9.79
CA HIS A 42 -16.06 -9.08 -8.94
C HIS A 42 -17.50 -8.55 -9.06
N PHE A 43 -17.96 -7.81 -8.08
CA PHE A 43 -19.21 -7.09 -8.17
C PHE A 43 -18.98 -5.64 -8.62
N ALA A 44 -19.93 -5.11 -9.38
CA ALA A 44 -19.93 -3.73 -9.87
C ALA A 44 -21.26 -3.05 -9.56
N HIS A 45 -21.20 -1.80 -9.12
CA HIS A 45 -22.39 -0.96 -8.99
C HIS A 45 -22.94 -0.59 -10.37
N LYS A 46 -24.26 -0.45 -10.47
CA LYS A 46 -24.91 0.17 -11.64
C LYS A 46 -24.82 1.70 -11.48
N PRO A 47 -24.49 2.47 -12.53
CA PRO A 47 -24.53 3.93 -12.47
C PRO A 47 -25.94 4.46 -12.13
N PRO A 48 -26.06 5.61 -11.44
CA PRO A 48 -24.98 6.43 -10.88
C PRO A 48 -24.30 5.79 -9.65
N VAL A 49 -23.03 6.12 -9.40
CA VAL A 49 -22.23 5.50 -8.33
C VAL A 49 -21.83 6.53 -7.29
N ASP A 50 -22.58 6.59 -6.19
CA ASP A 50 -22.29 7.47 -5.04
C ASP A 50 -21.61 6.73 -3.87
N CYS A 51 -21.52 5.40 -3.96
CA CYS A 51 -20.89 4.56 -2.95
C CYS A 51 -19.37 4.53 -3.09
N SER A 52 -18.63 4.72 -2.00
CA SER A 52 -17.16 4.62 -1.98
C SER A 52 -16.67 3.22 -2.41
N TRP A 53 -17.43 2.16 -2.11
CA TRP A 53 -17.12 0.80 -2.53
C TRP A 53 -17.38 0.55 -4.01
N GLY A 54 -18.16 1.43 -4.65
CA GLY A 54 -18.44 1.41 -6.08
C GLY A 54 -17.47 2.23 -6.91
N LYS A 55 -16.67 3.11 -6.30
CA LYS A 55 -15.63 3.88 -7.01
C LYS A 55 -14.67 2.90 -7.69
N GLY A 56 -14.50 3.08 -9.01
CA GLY A 56 -13.88 2.10 -9.90
C GLY A 56 -12.55 1.56 -9.39
N GLU A 57 -12.52 0.27 -9.07
CA GLU A 57 -11.34 -0.45 -8.62
C GLU A 57 -10.65 -1.13 -9.81
N THR A 58 -9.32 -1.03 -9.88
CA THR A 58 -8.55 -1.61 -10.99
C THR A 58 -8.43 -3.13 -10.88
N TYR A 59 -8.09 -3.79 -11.99
CA TYR A 59 -7.73 -5.21 -11.96
C TYR A 59 -6.56 -5.47 -11.01
N ALA A 60 -5.51 -4.64 -11.06
CA ALA A 60 -4.32 -4.79 -10.22
C ALA A 60 -4.66 -4.77 -8.72
N HIS A 61 -5.53 -3.85 -8.28
CA HIS A 61 -5.93 -3.77 -6.88
C HIS A 61 -6.73 -5.02 -6.45
N ARG A 62 -7.74 -5.41 -7.24
CA ARG A 62 -8.51 -6.64 -6.97
C ARG A 62 -7.63 -7.90 -6.95
N HIS A 63 -6.74 -8.03 -7.92
CA HIS A 63 -5.87 -9.19 -8.05
C HIS A 63 -4.92 -9.28 -6.85
N SER A 64 -4.29 -8.18 -6.44
CA SER A 64 -3.39 -8.16 -5.29
C SER A 64 -4.07 -8.58 -3.98
N LYS A 65 -5.33 -8.18 -3.74
CA LYS A 65 -6.09 -8.60 -2.54
C LYS A 65 -6.34 -10.08 -2.53
N ALA A 66 -6.79 -10.63 -3.66
CA ALA A 66 -7.03 -12.06 -3.80
C ALA A 66 -5.73 -12.85 -3.60
N LEU A 67 -4.65 -12.42 -4.26
CA LEU A 67 -3.31 -13.03 -4.13
C LEU A 67 -2.84 -13.06 -2.68
N VAL A 68 -2.95 -11.94 -1.96
CA VAL A 68 -2.56 -11.85 -0.54
C VAL A 68 -3.44 -12.75 0.33
N ALA A 69 -4.76 -12.68 0.19
CA ALA A 69 -5.67 -13.49 1.00
C ALA A 69 -5.49 -14.99 0.77
N ASP A 70 -5.31 -15.41 -0.48
CA ASP A 70 -5.13 -16.83 -0.83
C ASP A 70 -3.80 -17.36 -0.28
N ALA A 71 -2.71 -16.60 -0.44
CA ALA A 71 -1.41 -17.00 0.11
C ALA A 71 -1.40 -17.05 1.64
N LEU A 72 -2.21 -16.24 2.34
CA LEU A 72 -2.37 -16.33 3.80
C LEU A 72 -3.15 -17.58 4.21
N LYS A 73 -4.22 -17.93 3.47
CA LYS A 73 -5.01 -19.15 3.69
C LYS A 73 -4.20 -20.41 3.48
N GLU A 74 -3.37 -20.45 2.43
CA GLU A 74 -2.46 -21.57 2.16
C GLU A 74 -1.48 -21.83 3.31
N ARG A 75 -1.24 -20.83 4.16
CA ARG A 75 -0.40 -20.94 5.37
C ARG A 75 -1.18 -21.27 6.64
N GLY A 76 -2.47 -21.58 6.52
CA GLY A 76 -3.33 -21.92 7.65
C GLY A 76 -3.84 -20.71 8.44
N LEU A 77 -3.68 -19.47 7.94
CA LEU A 77 -4.32 -18.30 8.53
C LEU A 77 -5.76 -18.16 8.02
N ASN A 78 -6.63 -17.60 8.84
CA ASN A 78 -7.90 -17.09 8.34
C ASN A 78 -7.62 -15.79 7.59
N ALA A 79 -8.22 -15.60 6.42
CA ALA A 79 -8.09 -14.37 5.66
C ALA A 79 -9.32 -14.04 4.83
N GLU A 80 -9.64 -12.75 4.76
CA GLU A 80 -10.82 -12.23 4.11
C GLU A 80 -10.52 -10.92 3.39
N VAL A 81 -10.92 -10.80 2.11
CA VAL A 81 -10.76 -9.57 1.32
C VAL A 81 -11.92 -8.61 1.59
N GLU A 82 -11.70 -7.29 1.62
CA GLU A 82 -12.78 -6.30 1.79
C GLU A 82 -13.61 -6.54 3.06
N PHE A 83 -12.90 -6.73 4.16
CA PHE A 83 -13.49 -7.05 5.45
C PHE A 83 -13.97 -5.77 6.14
N VAL A 84 -15.20 -5.77 6.65
CA VAL A 84 -15.76 -4.65 7.41
C VAL A 84 -15.39 -4.84 8.88
N VAL A 85 -14.57 -3.95 9.41
CA VAL A 85 -14.22 -3.91 10.82
C VAL A 85 -15.20 -2.98 11.54
N GLU A 86 -16.21 -3.54 12.17
CA GLU A 86 -17.32 -2.79 12.80
C GLU A 86 -16.88 -1.83 13.89
N THR A 87 -15.78 -2.17 14.59
CA THR A 87 -15.22 -1.37 15.69
C THR A 87 -14.51 -0.10 15.23
N LEU A 88 -14.28 0.08 13.92
CA LEU A 88 -13.63 1.28 13.40
C LEU A 88 -14.63 2.42 13.20
N MET A 89 -14.20 3.64 13.50
CA MET A 89 -14.90 4.86 13.09
C MET A 89 -14.49 5.22 11.64
N GLY A 90 -15.42 5.71 10.82
CA GLY A 90 -15.14 6.12 9.44
C GLY A 90 -15.14 4.97 8.42
N ASP A 91 -14.14 4.91 7.52
CA ASP A 91 -14.01 3.80 6.56
C ASP A 91 -13.58 2.52 7.28
N ARG A 92 -14.50 1.57 7.34
CA ARG A 92 -14.36 0.30 8.06
C ARG A 92 -13.76 -0.81 7.20
N ARG A 93 -13.46 -0.56 5.92
CA ARG A 93 -13.03 -1.61 5.00
C ARG A 93 -11.52 -1.79 5.06
N ALA A 94 -11.09 -2.96 5.52
CA ALA A 94 -9.74 -3.46 5.28
C ALA A 94 -9.68 -4.12 3.91
N ASP A 95 -8.62 -3.88 3.14
CA ASP A 95 -8.43 -4.54 1.84
C ASP A 95 -8.28 -6.06 1.99
N VAL A 96 -7.47 -6.49 2.97
CA VAL A 96 -7.43 -7.88 3.46
C VAL A 96 -7.34 -7.86 4.98
N MET A 97 -8.20 -8.61 5.65
CA MET A 97 -8.10 -8.89 7.08
C MET A 97 -7.65 -10.33 7.26
N THR A 98 -6.66 -10.57 8.12
CA THR A 98 -6.19 -11.92 8.45
C THR A 98 -6.01 -12.07 9.95
N TRP A 99 -6.23 -13.27 10.47
CA TRP A 99 -6.00 -13.57 11.87
C TRP A 99 -5.53 -15.01 12.05
N HIS A 100 -4.73 -15.21 13.09
CA HIS A 100 -4.33 -16.55 13.49
C HIS A 100 -5.56 -17.32 14.04
N PRO A 101 -5.78 -18.57 13.62
CA PRO A 101 -6.92 -19.36 14.11
C PRO A 101 -6.90 -19.54 15.62
N ASP A 102 -5.73 -19.82 16.20
CA ASP A 102 -5.61 -20.10 17.64
C ASP A 102 -5.52 -18.84 18.52
N THR A 103 -4.73 -17.85 18.14
CA THR A 103 -4.48 -16.67 19.01
C THR A 103 -5.45 -15.52 18.76
N GLY A 104 -6.23 -15.58 17.67
CA GLY A 104 -7.10 -14.48 17.24
C GLY A 104 -6.35 -13.19 16.86
N GLN A 105 -5.01 -13.25 16.75
CA GLN A 105 -4.20 -12.08 16.48
C GLN A 105 -4.45 -11.57 15.05
N ALA A 106 -5.13 -10.43 14.96
CA ALA A 106 -5.58 -9.87 13.69
C ALA A 106 -4.62 -8.83 13.09
N ILE A 107 -4.53 -8.85 11.76
CA ILE A 107 -3.76 -7.94 10.93
C ILE A 107 -4.67 -7.42 9.80
N ALA A 108 -4.78 -6.11 9.68
CA ALA A 108 -5.33 -5.43 8.52
C ALA A 108 -4.21 -5.11 7.53
N ILE A 109 -4.33 -5.61 6.30
CA ILE A 109 -3.39 -5.39 5.21
C ILE A 109 -4.06 -4.46 4.19
N GLU A 110 -3.38 -3.36 3.89
CA GLU A 110 -3.84 -2.28 3.02
C GLU A 110 -2.97 -2.23 1.76
N LEU A 111 -3.60 -2.35 0.59
CA LEU A 111 -2.93 -2.39 -0.71
C LEU A 111 -3.20 -1.07 -1.43
N GLN A 112 -2.36 -0.06 -1.20
CA GLN A 112 -2.65 1.30 -1.65
C GLN A 112 -2.17 1.54 -3.09
N HIS A 113 -3.08 1.42 -4.06
CA HIS A 113 -2.80 1.64 -5.49
C HIS A 113 -2.93 3.11 -5.93
N SER A 114 -3.88 3.87 -5.37
CA SER A 114 -4.12 5.27 -5.73
C SER A 114 -3.53 6.24 -4.70
N THR A 115 -3.44 7.51 -5.06
CA THR A 115 -3.12 8.56 -4.08
C THR A 115 -4.15 8.53 -2.95
N ILE A 116 -3.65 8.52 -1.71
CA ILE A 116 -4.44 8.69 -0.50
C ILE A 116 -4.00 9.99 0.15
N ASP A 117 -4.99 10.75 0.59
CA ASP A 117 -4.75 11.94 1.39
C ASP A 117 -4.14 11.54 2.76
N LEU A 118 -3.18 12.34 3.25
CA LEU A 118 -2.43 11.99 4.46
C LEU A 118 -3.32 11.97 5.70
N ASP A 119 -4.29 12.88 5.82
CA ASP A 119 -5.18 12.92 6.98
C ASP A 119 -6.05 11.66 7.02
N ASN A 120 -6.54 11.22 5.86
CA ASN A 120 -7.28 9.96 5.74
C ASN A 120 -6.42 8.73 6.05
N LEU A 121 -5.17 8.69 5.58
CA LEU A 121 -4.23 7.61 5.89
C LEU A 121 -3.98 7.51 7.40
N GLU A 122 -3.68 8.64 8.04
CA GLU A 122 -3.40 8.69 9.47
C GLU A 122 -4.64 8.40 10.32
N ALA A 123 -5.82 8.87 9.91
CA ALA A 123 -7.08 8.54 10.57
C ALA A 123 -7.34 7.03 10.56
N ARG A 124 -7.16 6.36 9.41
CA ARG A 124 -7.28 4.90 9.29
C ARG A 124 -6.26 4.17 10.16
N ALA A 125 -5.01 4.63 10.14
CA ALA A 125 -3.95 4.07 10.99
C ALA A 125 -4.29 4.21 12.49
N ARG A 126 -4.82 5.36 12.92
CA ARG A 126 -5.29 5.57 14.30
C ARG A 126 -6.42 4.60 14.65
N ALA A 127 -7.38 4.43 13.76
CA ALA A 127 -8.52 3.56 13.99
C ALA A 127 -8.09 2.10 14.20
N TYR A 128 -7.20 1.57 13.34
CA TYR A 128 -6.65 0.22 13.52
C TYR A 128 -5.90 0.09 14.85
N ALA A 129 -5.02 1.04 15.15
CA ALA A 129 -4.28 1.06 16.40
C ALA A 129 -5.19 1.09 17.64
N SER A 130 -6.25 1.91 17.64
CA SER A 130 -7.20 1.98 18.75
C SER A 130 -8.03 0.70 18.92
N ALA A 131 -8.29 -0.01 17.82
CA ALA A 131 -8.93 -1.32 17.84
C ALA A 131 -7.96 -2.47 18.19
N GLY A 132 -6.68 -2.16 18.45
CA GLY A 132 -5.64 -3.13 18.72
C GLY A 132 -5.25 -3.97 17.50
N ILE A 133 -5.72 -3.66 16.30
CA ILE A 133 -5.46 -4.41 15.07
C ILE A 133 -4.05 -4.06 14.57
N ALA A 134 -3.25 -5.06 14.24
CA ALA A 134 -1.95 -4.81 13.60
C ALA A 134 -2.18 -4.33 12.16
N GLN A 135 -1.44 -3.32 11.71
CA GLN A 135 -1.62 -2.76 10.37
C GLN A 135 -0.39 -3.01 9.48
N PHE A 136 -0.63 -3.36 8.21
CA PHE A 136 0.40 -3.56 7.21
C PHE A 136 0.03 -2.83 5.92
N TRP A 137 0.83 -1.85 5.54
CA TRP A 137 0.59 -1.01 4.37
C TRP A 137 1.57 -1.36 3.26
N ILE A 138 1.04 -1.64 2.07
CA ILE A 138 1.81 -2.04 0.89
C ILE A 138 1.48 -1.07 -0.25
N GLY A 139 2.51 -0.48 -0.85
CA GLY A 139 2.36 0.41 -2.03
C GLY A 139 2.33 -0.35 -3.35
N PHE A 140 2.14 0.36 -4.45
CA PHE A 140 2.21 -0.21 -5.80
C PHE A 140 3.37 0.37 -6.59
N LEU A 141 4.13 -0.49 -7.25
CA LEU A 141 5.16 -0.08 -8.19
C LEU A 141 4.50 0.44 -9.46
N THR A 142 4.84 1.68 -9.84
CA THR A 142 4.36 2.25 -11.09
C THR A 142 5.18 1.76 -12.27
N LYS A 143 4.57 1.73 -13.46
CA LYS A 143 5.29 1.37 -14.70
C LYS A 143 6.51 2.25 -14.94
N ASN A 144 6.39 3.54 -14.64
CA ASN A 144 7.48 4.50 -14.79
C ASN A 144 8.63 4.20 -13.83
N ALA A 145 8.33 3.90 -12.56
CA ALA A 145 9.35 3.51 -11.59
C ALA A 145 10.07 2.24 -12.05
N LYS A 146 9.31 1.21 -12.44
CA LYS A 146 9.87 -0.05 -12.93
C LYS A 146 10.79 0.12 -14.14
N ASN A 147 10.40 0.91 -15.12
CA ASN A 147 11.20 1.15 -16.32
C ASN A 147 12.52 1.90 -16.04
N LYS A 148 12.60 2.65 -14.94
CA LYS A 148 13.81 3.36 -14.52
C LYS A 148 14.72 2.54 -13.61
N ALA A 149 14.24 1.40 -13.12
CA ALA A 149 14.96 0.57 -12.19
C ALA A 149 16.01 -0.26 -12.93
N LEU A 150 17.25 -0.21 -12.45
CA LEU A 150 18.39 -0.92 -13.01
C LEU A 150 18.96 -1.90 -11.97
N PRO A 151 19.42 -3.09 -12.37
CA PRO A 151 20.05 -4.03 -11.44
C PRO A 151 21.35 -3.43 -10.86
N ASP A 152 21.56 -3.58 -9.56
CA ASP A 152 22.75 -3.06 -8.86
C ASP A 152 23.85 -4.12 -8.65
N GLY A 153 23.67 -5.32 -9.20
CA GLY A 153 24.59 -6.45 -9.09
C GLY A 153 24.47 -7.26 -7.79
N LYS A 154 23.54 -6.97 -6.88
CA LYS A 154 23.37 -7.66 -5.58
C LYS A 154 21.98 -8.26 -5.38
N ASN A 155 21.34 -8.77 -6.44
CA ASN A 155 19.91 -9.15 -6.44
C ASN A 155 18.98 -8.03 -5.97
N ARG A 156 19.34 -6.79 -6.29
CA ARG A 156 18.52 -5.61 -6.05
C ARG A 156 18.47 -4.75 -7.29
N TRP A 157 17.42 -3.96 -7.38
CA TRP A 157 17.22 -2.97 -8.41
C TRP A 157 17.27 -1.58 -7.77
N LYS A 158 17.83 -0.59 -8.48
CA LYS A 158 17.99 0.77 -7.99
C LYS A 158 17.40 1.77 -8.98
N ILE A 159 16.74 2.79 -8.43
CA ILE A 159 16.33 4.00 -9.13
C ILE A 159 17.06 5.17 -8.48
N GLU A 160 18.01 5.78 -9.19
CA GLU A 160 18.83 6.87 -8.63
C GLU A 160 18.02 8.16 -8.42
N GLN A 161 17.09 8.46 -9.32
CA GLN A 161 16.22 9.64 -9.24
C GLN A 161 14.76 9.23 -9.10
N TYR A 162 14.35 8.96 -7.87
CA TYR A 162 13.02 8.56 -7.49
C TYR A 162 12.24 9.69 -6.82
N SER A 163 11.03 9.98 -7.32
CA SER A 163 10.12 10.97 -6.73
C SER A 163 9.16 10.27 -5.79
N SER A 164 9.55 10.14 -4.52
CA SER A 164 8.74 9.47 -3.51
C SER A 164 7.40 10.18 -3.29
N GLN A 165 6.32 9.40 -3.21
CA GLN A 165 5.00 9.89 -2.85
C GLN A 165 4.84 10.07 -1.33
N PRO A 166 3.91 10.91 -0.84
CA PRO A 166 3.68 11.09 0.59
C PRO A 166 3.38 9.77 1.33
N PHE A 167 2.53 8.92 0.73
CA PHE A 167 2.22 7.60 1.26
C PHE A 167 3.47 6.71 1.43
N GLU A 168 4.37 6.69 0.44
CA GLU A 168 5.59 5.88 0.48
C GLU A 168 6.55 6.33 1.59
N ASN A 169 6.68 7.64 1.77
CA ASN A 169 7.44 8.20 2.89
C ASN A 169 6.80 7.84 4.24
N TRP A 170 5.47 7.87 4.31
CA TRP A 170 4.75 7.50 5.51
C TRP A 170 4.93 6.02 5.85
N ILE A 171 4.79 5.08 4.90
CA ILE A 171 4.99 3.64 5.19
C ILE A 171 6.44 3.31 5.54
N SER A 172 7.41 3.98 4.93
CA SER A 172 8.83 3.85 5.27
C SER A 172 9.10 4.24 6.73
N GLY A 173 8.53 5.37 7.18
CA GLY A 173 8.61 5.79 8.57
C GLY A 173 7.79 4.91 9.53
N PHE A 174 6.65 4.38 9.08
CA PHE A 174 5.81 3.49 9.88
C PHE A 174 6.54 2.19 10.25
N ASN A 175 7.29 1.62 9.31
CA ASN A 175 8.17 0.47 9.55
C ASN A 175 9.54 0.85 10.16
N MET A 176 9.64 2.04 10.78
CA MET A 176 10.81 2.51 11.53
C MET A 176 12.11 2.53 10.69
N GLY A 177 12.00 2.80 9.38
CA GLY A 177 13.14 2.84 8.47
C GLY A 177 13.72 1.48 8.08
N LYS A 178 13.09 0.35 8.46
CA LYS A 178 13.54 -1.02 8.12
C LYS A 178 13.04 -1.49 6.74
N GLY A 179 12.96 -0.56 5.80
CA GLY A 179 12.34 -0.78 4.48
C GLY A 179 10.81 -0.78 4.51
N PHE A 180 10.18 -0.90 3.34
CA PHE A 180 8.72 -0.98 3.17
C PHE A 180 8.41 -1.82 1.93
N TRP A 181 7.17 -2.27 1.78
CA TRP A 181 6.82 -3.20 0.70
C TRP A 181 6.03 -2.52 -0.42
N MET A 182 6.37 -2.88 -1.65
CA MET A 182 5.61 -2.50 -2.84
C MET A 182 5.25 -3.75 -3.65
N TYR A 183 4.01 -3.81 -4.12
CA TYR A 183 3.53 -4.81 -5.06
C TYR A 183 3.82 -4.36 -6.49
N ASP A 184 4.40 -5.24 -7.31
CA ASP A 184 4.55 -5.07 -8.75
C ASP A 184 3.34 -5.69 -9.47
N PRO A 185 2.40 -4.86 -9.97
CA PRO A 185 1.21 -5.39 -10.64
C PRO A 185 1.46 -5.95 -12.04
N PHE A 186 2.69 -5.82 -12.56
CA PHE A 186 3.05 -6.30 -13.89
C PHE A 186 3.61 -7.73 -13.85
N GLU A 187 4.36 -8.09 -12.81
CA GLU A 187 4.82 -9.49 -12.60
C GLU A 187 4.04 -10.25 -11.53
N GLY A 188 3.24 -9.56 -10.71
CA GLY A 188 2.54 -10.19 -9.60
C GLY A 188 3.43 -10.53 -8.40
N CYS A 189 4.55 -9.82 -8.22
CA CYS A 189 5.53 -10.05 -7.16
C CYS A 189 5.64 -8.86 -6.20
N PHE A 190 6.45 -9.03 -5.15
CA PHE A 190 6.67 -8.00 -4.11
C PHE A 190 8.14 -7.61 -4.05
N TRP A 191 8.38 -6.34 -3.72
CA TRP A 191 9.70 -5.76 -3.54
C TRP A 191 9.84 -5.16 -2.15
N ASN A 192 10.95 -5.43 -1.49
CA ASN A 192 11.33 -4.75 -0.26
C ASN A 192 12.14 -3.50 -0.62
N CYS A 193 11.60 -2.35 -0.30
CA CYS A 193 12.05 -1.05 -0.76
C CYS A 193 12.70 -0.24 0.38
N GLU A 194 13.80 0.45 0.07
CA GLU A 194 14.50 1.34 0.98
C GLU A 194 14.82 2.66 0.29
N PHE A 195 14.67 3.76 1.04
CA PHE A 195 15.06 5.10 0.57
C PHE A 195 16.44 5.47 1.06
N SER A 196 17.26 6.03 0.17
CA SER A 196 18.49 6.76 0.51
C SER A 196 18.46 8.18 -0.07
N ASP A 197 19.32 9.03 0.48
CA ASP A 197 19.42 10.42 0.04
C ASP A 197 20.09 10.51 -1.33
N HIS A 198 19.43 11.18 -2.27
CA HIS A 198 20.05 11.54 -3.54
C HIS A 198 20.82 12.85 -3.38
N HIS A 199 22.07 12.88 -3.85
CA HIS A 199 22.91 14.06 -3.82
C HIS A 199 23.10 14.60 -5.24
N THR A 200 23.02 15.92 -5.39
CA THR A 200 23.25 16.62 -6.66
C THR A 200 24.44 17.53 -6.53
N TRP A 201 25.32 17.53 -7.53
CA TRP A 201 26.44 18.48 -7.61
C TRP A 201 25.93 19.88 -7.92
N VAL A 202 26.33 20.87 -7.13
CA VAL A 202 26.06 22.28 -7.41
C VAL A 202 27.24 22.81 -8.21
N VAL A 203 27.02 23.12 -9.49
CA VAL A 203 28.05 23.65 -10.39
C VAL A 203 28.59 24.97 -9.84
N GLU A 204 29.91 25.13 -9.90
CA GLU A 204 30.57 26.37 -9.55
C GLU A 204 30.22 27.47 -10.56
N THR A 205 29.82 28.61 -10.03
CA THR A 205 29.47 29.81 -10.79
C THR A 205 30.22 30.98 -10.21
N THR A 206 30.86 31.74 -11.08
CA THR A 206 31.53 33.00 -10.71
C THR A 206 30.62 34.15 -11.10
N ARG A 207 30.38 35.08 -10.19
CA ARG A 207 29.68 36.33 -10.47
C ARG A 207 30.54 37.50 -10.03
N CYS A 208 30.78 38.44 -10.94
CA CYS A 208 31.36 39.72 -10.58
C CYS A 208 30.24 40.65 -10.10
N ASP A 209 30.46 41.35 -8.99
CA ASP A 209 29.55 42.41 -8.54
C ASP A 209 29.82 43.75 -9.24
N GLU A 210 29.07 44.79 -8.86
CA GLU A 210 29.17 46.15 -9.43
C GLU A 210 30.51 46.84 -9.13
N TYR A 211 31.31 46.30 -8.19
CA TYR A 211 32.63 46.80 -7.83
C TYR A 211 33.77 45.97 -8.46
N GLY A 212 33.44 44.93 -9.25
CA GLY A 212 34.41 44.06 -9.89
C GLY A 212 34.97 42.96 -8.98
N GLU A 213 34.39 42.73 -7.81
CA GLU A 213 34.78 41.60 -6.95
C GLU A 213 34.14 40.31 -7.46
N GLU A 214 34.95 39.26 -7.59
CA GLU A 214 34.50 37.92 -7.99
C GLU A 214 33.99 37.13 -6.79
N HIS A 215 32.71 36.75 -6.87
CA HIS A 215 32.07 35.87 -5.89
C HIS A 215 31.90 34.47 -6.48
N TYR A 216 32.40 33.48 -5.76
CA TYR A 216 32.33 32.06 -6.14
C TYR A 216 31.17 31.39 -5.39
N HIS A 217 30.26 30.76 -6.14
CA HIS A 217 29.14 30.00 -5.60
C HIS A 217 29.05 28.62 -6.26
N GLY A 218 29.13 27.54 -5.47
CA GLY A 218 29.00 26.15 -5.95
C GLY A 218 30.20 25.29 -5.57
N GLY A 219 30.42 24.18 -6.27
CA GLY A 219 31.56 23.28 -6.03
C GLY A 219 31.34 22.23 -4.91
N TYR A 220 30.09 21.91 -4.57
CA TYR A 220 29.79 20.95 -3.50
C TYR A 220 28.58 20.06 -3.82
N TRP A 221 28.54 18.89 -3.17
CA TRP A 221 27.39 18.01 -3.20
C TRP A 221 26.32 18.49 -2.22
N ARG A 222 25.07 18.57 -2.68
CA ARG A 222 23.92 18.93 -1.86
C ARG A 222 22.87 17.82 -1.90
N LYS A 223 22.30 17.49 -0.73
CA LYS A 223 21.11 16.63 -0.65
C LYS A 223 19.94 17.23 -1.44
N SER A 224 19.40 16.44 -2.36
CA SER A 224 18.25 16.81 -3.17
C SER A 224 16.99 16.89 -2.30
N LYS A 225 16.19 17.94 -2.50
CA LYS A 225 14.85 18.07 -1.88
C LYS A 225 13.76 17.35 -2.69
N ARG A 226 14.04 17.03 -3.95
CA ARG A 226 13.08 16.48 -4.91
C ARG A 226 13.24 14.97 -5.09
N TRP A 227 14.49 14.52 -5.17
CA TRP A 227 14.83 13.16 -5.53
C TRP A 227 15.33 12.42 -4.30
N LYS A 228 14.95 11.15 -4.23
CA LYS A 228 15.56 10.12 -3.40
C LYS A 228 16.13 9.05 -4.30
N GLU A 229 16.99 8.21 -3.76
CA GLU A 229 17.29 6.93 -4.37
C GLU A 229 16.33 5.88 -3.78
N LEU A 230 15.83 5.00 -4.64
CA LEU A 230 15.02 3.84 -4.22
C LEU A 230 15.82 2.58 -4.52
N THR A 231 16.10 1.78 -3.49
CA THR A 231 16.66 0.44 -3.62
C THR A 231 15.55 -0.57 -3.40
N MET A 232 15.45 -1.58 -4.26
CA MET A 232 14.41 -2.60 -4.26
C MET A 232 15.06 -3.98 -4.23
N SER A 233 14.91 -4.69 -3.12
CA SER A 233 15.38 -6.07 -2.97
C SER A 233 14.26 -7.04 -3.39
N GLY A 234 14.59 -8.06 -4.18
CA GLY A 234 13.62 -8.99 -4.76
C GLY A 234 13.94 -9.32 -6.23
N PRO A 235 12.93 -9.72 -7.03
CA PRO A 235 11.51 -9.83 -6.68
C PRO A 235 11.21 -11.04 -5.78
N TYR A 236 10.20 -10.92 -4.92
CA TYR A 236 9.71 -12.00 -4.08
C TYR A 236 8.32 -12.45 -4.53
N ASP A 237 8.18 -13.76 -4.77
CA ASP A 237 6.86 -14.36 -4.84
C ASP A 237 6.21 -14.37 -3.46
N ILE A 238 4.90 -14.12 -3.39
CA ILE A 238 4.20 -14.06 -2.12
C ILE A 238 4.32 -15.37 -1.34
N THR A 239 4.41 -16.53 -2.00
CA THR A 239 4.56 -17.86 -1.40
C THR A 239 5.83 -18.00 -0.54
N ASN A 240 6.84 -17.17 -0.80
CA ASN A 240 8.09 -17.14 -0.05
C ASN A 240 8.09 -16.15 1.13
N LEU A 241 7.05 -15.32 1.28
CA LEU A 241 6.98 -14.28 2.30
C LEU A 241 6.11 -14.70 3.48
N LYS A 242 6.57 -14.46 4.71
CA LYS A 242 5.75 -14.64 5.92
C LYS A 242 5.43 -13.29 6.54
N VAL A 243 4.27 -13.17 7.17
CA VAL A 243 3.94 -11.93 7.90
C VAL A 243 4.57 -11.99 9.29
N LYS A 244 5.30 -10.93 9.63
CA LYS A 244 5.94 -10.72 10.91
C LYS A 244 5.38 -9.48 11.57
N LEU A 245 5.03 -9.62 12.85
CA LEU A 245 4.55 -8.51 13.66
C LEU A 245 5.69 -7.72 14.28
N PHE A 246 5.44 -6.44 14.49
CA PHE A 246 6.25 -5.57 15.31
C PHE A 246 5.36 -4.65 16.14
N THR A 247 5.94 -4.07 17.19
CA THR A 247 5.23 -3.13 18.05
C THR A 247 5.95 -1.80 18.07
N ARG A 248 5.18 -0.74 17.92
CA ARG A 248 5.62 0.63 18.09
C ARG A 248 5.14 1.12 19.44
N SER A 249 6.06 1.20 20.39
CA SER A 249 5.75 1.47 21.81
C SER A 249 5.17 2.85 22.06
N LYS A 250 5.50 3.85 21.24
CA LYS A 250 5.03 5.24 21.39
C LYS A 250 4.58 5.82 20.06
N ALA A 251 3.62 6.75 20.15
CA ALA A 251 3.27 7.65 19.06
C ALA A 251 4.52 8.42 18.60
N PHE A 252 4.66 8.71 17.30
CA PHE A 252 5.76 9.53 16.80
C PHE A 252 5.24 10.45 15.72
N GLY A 253 5.65 11.72 15.77
CA GLY A 253 5.27 12.72 14.80
C GLY A 253 6.49 13.50 14.34
N THR A 254 6.46 13.93 13.10
CA THR A 254 7.35 14.92 12.50
C THR A 254 6.51 16.10 12.04
N SER A 255 7.12 17.13 11.47
CA SER A 255 6.38 18.25 10.87
C SER A 255 5.50 17.86 9.68
N ARG A 256 5.67 16.65 9.10
CA ARG A 256 4.94 16.20 7.90
C ARG A 256 4.10 14.96 8.08
N TYR A 257 4.43 14.11 9.04
CA TYR A 257 3.83 12.80 9.20
C TYR A 257 3.68 12.46 10.67
N TRP A 258 2.60 11.77 11.00
CA TRP A 258 2.36 11.21 12.31
C TRP A 258 2.03 9.72 12.20
N TRP A 259 2.52 8.95 13.15
CA TRP A 259 2.33 7.52 13.24
C TRP A 259 1.73 7.17 14.61
N PRO A 260 0.78 6.20 14.70
CA PRO A 260 0.11 5.76 15.94
C PRO A 260 0.90 4.69 16.71
N ALA A 261 0.93 4.77 18.04
CA ALA A 261 1.45 3.66 18.84
C ALA A 261 0.59 2.42 18.57
N GLY A 262 1.16 1.22 18.66
CA GLY A 262 0.41 -0.01 18.42
C GLY A 262 1.18 -1.03 17.62
N ARG A 263 0.45 -2.03 17.11
CA ARG A 263 1.04 -3.14 16.36
C ARG A 263 1.10 -2.81 14.88
N GLY A 264 2.20 -3.18 14.25
CA GLY A 264 2.35 -3.19 12.81
C GLY A 264 2.72 -4.58 12.33
N ALA A 265 2.63 -4.79 11.02
CA ALA A 265 3.17 -5.98 10.38
C ALA A 265 3.99 -5.62 9.14
N THR A 266 4.89 -6.53 8.77
CA THR A 266 5.71 -6.49 7.56
C THR A 266 5.86 -7.92 7.04
N PHE A 267 6.29 -8.09 5.79
CA PHE A 267 6.86 -9.39 5.41
C PHE A 267 8.26 -9.59 6.01
N SER A 268 8.62 -10.84 6.21
CA SER A 268 9.94 -11.37 6.62
C SER A 268 10.36 -12.53 5.75
#